data_AF-A0A8J3QRA5-F1
#
_entry.id   AF-A0A8J3QRA5-F1
#
_cell.length_a   1.000
_cell.length_b   1.000
_cell.length_c   1.000
_cell.angle_alpha   90.00
_cell.angle_beta   90.00
_cell.angle_gamma   90.00
#
_symmetry.space_group_name_H-M   'P 1'
#
loop_
_entity.id
_entity.type
_entity.pdbx_description
1 polymer ?
#
loop_
_entity_poly.entity_id
_entity_poly.type
_entity_poly.pdbx_seq_one_letter_code
_entity_poly.pdbx_strand_id
1 'polypeptide(L)'
;MRPLTRRQMLSWCVAGAAAAGSLGAAPVLAPRVLERIDRSEVSARAKPLFGRYRYVRLSHPDRTAVYDEHSTPVATLTEGARTVVFTGPRRRFAEPATTRAHVGSNSWVRLAPRPWHFGAQAQTWFTGWFAAHDGSTRPDAMGIAMQYVTGTPRLVDSAGVPYAGDAGFGPLIDGVRDQRSDFYDYLGIPWTWPDGTTSAPRPNRYRDVDCSGFLRLVWGYRMGLPMLPGAAGRDTAALPREARQIAGCALVVPVFDSVDAPPSAKQLGRLQPGDLVFFALHSDPRYLSHAGMFLGEDNQGHLRFISSRSTVNGPTMGDVGGIARLEGHGYYPRAVRRAVRL
;
A
#
# COMPACT_ATOMS: atom_id res chain seq x y z
N MET A 1 -35.82 28.80 -19.65
CA MET A 1 -36.90 27.92 -19.12
C MET A 1 -36.99 26.69 -20.03
N ARG A 2 -36.80 25.49 -19.44
CA ARG A 2 -37.14 24.09 -19.86
C ARG A 2 -37.08 23.65 -21.35
N PRO A 3 -36.85 22.34 -21.67
CA PRO A 3 -36.05 21.30 -20.99
C PRO A 3 -35.21 20.41 -21.97
N LEU A 4 -34.42 19.50 -21.38
CA LEU A 4 -33.77 18.35 -22.03
C LEU A 4 -34.78 17.21 -22.34
N THR A 5 -34.52 16.42 -23.39
CA THR A 5 -35.03 15.04 -23.48
C THR A 5 -34.01 14.05 -24.06
N ARG A 6 -34.21 12.81 -23.62
CA ARG A 6 -33.34 11.63 -23.57
C ARG A 6 -33.74 10.66 -24.70
N ARG A 7 -32.78 9.81 -25.12
CA ARG A 7 -32.90 8.56 -25.90
C ARG A 7 -32.79 8.68 -27.43
N GLN A 8 -31.76 8.03 -27.97
CA GLN A 8 -31.96 6.91 -28.90
C GLN A 8 -30.83 5.88 -28.73
N MET A 9 -31.27 4.65 -28.46
CA MET A 9 -30.54 3.38 -28.54
C MET A 9 -30.74 2.80 -29.96
N LEU A 10 -29.99 1.73 -30.23
CA LEU A 10 -30.04 0.80 -31.39
C LEU A 10 -29.19 1.25 -32.59
N SER A 11 -28.46 0.40 -33.30
CA SER A 11 -28.07 -1.01 -33.18
C SER A 11 -27.32 -1.32 -34.47
N TRP A 12 -26.14 -1.94 -34.42
CA TRP A 12 -25.61 -2.67 -35.59
C TRP A 12 -25.08 -4.02 -35.12
N CYS A 13 -25.72 -5.06 -35.64
CA CYS A 13 -25.44 -6.48 -35.45
C CYS A 13 -24.40 -6.97 -36.47
N VAL A 14 -23.49 -7.85 -36.00
CA VAL A 14 -23.16 -9.22 -36.50
C VAL A 14 -22.77 -9.34 -38.00
N ALA A 15 -21.66 -9.93 -38.42
CA ALA A 15 -21.20 -11.30 -38.15
C ALA A 15 -19.76 -11.55 -38.63
N GLY A 16 -19.11 -12.59 -38.11
CA GLY A 16 -17.92 -13.20 -38.70
C GLY A 16 -17.24 -14.24 -37.80
N ALA A 17 -17.73 -15.48 -37.84
CA ALA A 17 -17.16 -16.71 -37.24
C ALA A 17 -15.75 -17.01 -37.79
N ALA A 18 -14.90 -17.91 -37.29
CA ALA A 18 -14.89 -18.92 -36.23
C ALA A 18 -13.41 -19.30 -35.98
N ALA A 19 -13.08 -19.80 -34.79
CA ALA A 19 -11.86 -20.60 -34.59
C ALA A 19 -12.08 -21.59 -33.44
N ALA A 20 -12.11 -22.88 -33.78
CA ALA A 20 -12.04 -23.98 -32.85
C ALA A 20 -10.69 -24.68 -33.04
N GLY A 21 -10.05 -25.04 -31.92
CA GLY A 21 -8.94 -25.99 -31.90
C GLY A 21 -7.69 -25.48 -31.18
N SER A 22 -7.56 -25.82 -29.90
CA SER A 22 -6.51 -26.74 -29.39
C SER A 22 -6.29 -26.54 -27.89
N LEU A 23 -6.29 -27.68 -27.19
CA LEU A 23 -5.88 -27.85 -25.81
C LEU A 23 -4.38 -27.54 -25.69
N GLY A 24 -4.03 -26.65 -24.77
CA GLY A 24 -2.66 -26.38 -24.37
C GLY A 24 -2.64 -25.94 -22.92
N ALA A 25 -2.41 -26.88 -22.01
CA ALA A 25 -2.10 -26.57 -20.62
C ALA A 25 -0.78 -25.77 -20.58
N ALA A 26 -0.87 -24.48 -20.29
CA ALA A 26 0.29 -23.65 -20.01
C ALA A 26 0.54 -23.62 -18.49
N PRO A 27 1.81 -23.68 -18.03
CA PRO A 27 2.13 -23.86 -16.63
C PRO A 27 1.76 -22.62 -15.82
N VAL A 28 1.28 -22.87 -14.59
CA VAL A 28 1.06 -21.87 -13.56
C VAL A 28 2.40 -21.24 -13.18
N LEU A 29 2.72 -20.10 -13.79
CA LEU A 29 3.85 -19.26 -13.39
C LEU A 29 3.53 -18.59 -12.05
N ALA A 30 4.26 -18.99 -11.01
CA ALA A 30 4.29 -18.29 -9.73
C ALA A 30 4.86 -16.86 -9.90
N PRO A 31 4.39 -15.85 -9.15
CA PRO A 31 4.94 -14.50 -9.27
C PRO A 31 6.37 -14.47 -8.70
N ARG A 32 7.32 -14.12 -9.58
CA ARG A 32 8.79 -14.09 -9.42
C ARG A 32 9.32 -12.78 -8.82
N VAL A 33 8.65 -12.19 -7.84
CA VAL A 33 9.08 -10.89 -7.27
C VAL A 33 10.37 -11.02 -6.42
N LEU A 34 10.67 -12.20 -5.87
CA LEU A 34 11.92 -12.47 -5.14
C LEU A 34 13.01 -13.17 -5.98
N GLU A 35 12.70 -13.62 -7.20
CA GLU A 35 13.72 -14.21 -8.10
C GLU A 35 14.49 -13.13 -8.88
N ARG A 36 14.06 -11.86 -8.80
CA ARG A 36 14.74 -10.71 -9.40
C ARG A 36 15.63 -9.96 -8.42
N ILE A 37 16.31 -10.68 -7.52
CA ILE A 37 17.66 -10.25 -7.15
C ILE A 37 18.51 -10.74 -8.32
N ASP A 38 18.78 -9.85 -9.27
CA ASP A 38 19.75 -10.17 -10.31
C ASP A 38 21.03 -10.64 -9.61
N ARG A 39 21.49 -11.86 -9.91
CA ARG A 39 22.75 -12.38 -9.36
C ARG A 39 23.91 -11.44 -9.70
N SER A 40 23.75 -10.55 -10.69
CA SER A 40 24.69 -9.48 -11.01
C SER A 40 24.75 -8.32 -9.99
N GLU A 41 23.71 -8.11 -9.16
CA GLU A 41 23.69 -7.07 -8.10
C GLU A 41 24.27 -7.55 -6.76
N VAL A 42 24.58 -8.84 -6.64
CA VAL A 42 25.26 -9.39 -5.46
C VAL A 42 26.73 -8.98 -5.53
N SER A 43 27.07 -7.85 -4.91
CA SER A 43 28.47 -7.53 -4.60
C SER A 43 29.04 -8.69 -3.78
N ALA A 44 30.02 -9.40 -4.37
CA ALA A 44 30.64 -10.61 -3.86
C ALA A 44 31.49 -10.38 -2.59
N ARG A 45 30.87 -9.92 -1.50
CA ARG A 45 31.40 -10.02 -0.14
C ARG A 45 30.37 -10.75 0.70
N ALA A 46 30.61 -12.05 0.93
CA ALA A 46 29.95 -12.77 2.01
C ALA A 46 30.23 -12.03 3.32
N LYS A 47 29.18 -11.47 3.92
CA LYS A 47 29.23 -10.70 5.17
C LYS A 47 28.85 -11.59 6.35
N PRO A 48 29.18 -11.19 7.59
CA PRO A 48 29.16 -12.09 8.75
C PRO A 48 27.78 -12.71 8.97
N LEU A 49 27.77 -13.98 9.38
CA LEU A 49 26.61 -14.58 10.03
C LEU A 49 26.41 -13.88 11.37
N PHE A 50 25.18 -13.47 11.67
CA PHE A 50 24.79 -13.02 13.00
C PHE A 50 23.66 -13.95 13.47
N GLY A 51 24.00 -14.87 14.38
CA GLY A 51 23.11 -15.99 14.70
C GLY A 51 22.84 -16.86 13.46
N ARG A 52 21.56 -17.20 13.23
CA ARG A 52 21.08 -18.09 12.16
C ARG A 52 20.91 -17.45 10.77
N TYR A 53 21.28 -16.17 10.61
CA TYR A 53 21.00 -15.43 9.38
C TYR A 53 22.25 -14.86 8.71
N ARG A 54 22.20 -14.85 7.38
CA ARG A 54 23.16 -14.18 6.49
C ARG A 54 22.56 -12.89 5.94
N TYR A 55 23.29 -11.78 6.10
CA TYR A 55 22.85 -10.45 5.69
C TYR A 55 23.65 -9.96 4.47
N VAL A 56 23.00 -9.80 3.32
CA VAL A 56 23.62 -9.37 2.06
C VAL A 56 23.20 -7.96 1.73
N ARG A 57 24.18 -7.07 1.49
CA ARG A 57 23.89 -5.70 1.04
C ARG A 57 23.61 -5.67 -0.45
N LEU A 58 22.57 -4.92 -0.81
CA LEU A 58 22.16 -4.62 -2.18
C LEU A 58 21.98 -3.10 -2.31
N SER A 59 21.95 -2.60 -3.54
CA SER A 59 21.83 -1.18 -3.87
C SER A 59 20.62 -0.92 -4.78
N HIS A 60 20.18 0.34 -4.88
CA HIS A 60 19.04 0.78 -5.70
C HIS A 60 17.63 0.30 -5.28
N PRO A 61 17.14 0.63 -4.06
CA PRO A 61 17.78 1.41 -3.01
C PRO A 61 18.71 0.56 -2.15
N ASP A 62 19.51 1.23 -1.33
CA ASP A 62 20.34 0.60 -0.30
C ASP A 62 19.48 -0.25 0.62
N ARG A 63 19.72 -1.56 0.59
CA ARG A 63 18.91 -2.55 1.30
C ARG A 63 19.75 -3.75 1.72
N THR A 64 19.18 -4.55 2.60
CA THR A 64 19.77 -5.81 3.09
C THR A 64 18.79 -6.93 2.82
N ALA A 65 19.21 -7.92 2.03
CA ALA A 65 18.51 -9.19 1.92
C ALA A 65 19.00 -10.12 3.03
N VAL A 66 18.06 -10.72 3.74
CA VAL A 66 18.31 -11.67 4.83
C VAL A 66 18.02 -13.07 4.33
N TYR A 67 18.95 -13.98 4.55
CA TYR A 67 18.80 -15.40 4.22
C TYR A 67 18.97 -16.25 5.47
N ASP A 68 18.28 -17.38 5.52
CA ASP A 68 18.52 -18.41 6.54
C ASP A 68 19.78 -19.25 6.23
N GLU A 69 20.04 -20.25 7.07
CA GLU A 69 21.16 -21.19 6.95
C GLU A 69 21.11 -22.02 5.66
N HIS A 70 19.92 -22.19 5.06
CA HIS A 70 19.70 -22.88 3.79
C HIS A 70 19.75 -21.95 2.58
N SER A 71 20.12 -20.68 2.76
CA SER A 71 20.09 -19.64 1.72
C SER A 71 18.70 -19.35 1.16
N THR A 72 17.65 -19.61 1.93
CA THR A 72 16.27 -19.21 1.62
C THR A 72 16.07 -17.73 1.97
N PRO A 73 15.45 -16.90 1.10
CA PRO A 73 15.17 -15.50 1.42
C PRO A 73 14.15 -15.39 2.57
N VAL A 74 14.54 -14.72 3.66
CA VAL A 74 13.71 -14.52 4.86
C VAL A 74 13.10 -13.12 4.90
N ALA A 75 13.89 -12.09 4.57
CA ALA A 75 13.40 -10.71 4.62
C ALA A 75 14.20 -9.76 3.73
N THR A 76 13.58 -8.61 3.42
CA THR A 76 14.24 -7.45 2.84
C THR A 76 14.07 -6.24 3.75
N LEU A 77 15.19 -5.59 4.07
CA LEU A 77 15.30 -4.44 4.96
C LEU A 77 15.85 -3.25 4.16
N THR A 78 15.19 -2.11 4.14
CA THR A 78 15.69 -0.92 3.40
C THR A 78 16.36 0.06 4.35
N GLU A 79 17.52 0.61 3.97
CA GLU A 79 18.22 1.60 4.79
C GLU A 79 17.33 2.81 5.07
N GLY A 80 17.21 3.21 6.34
CA GLY A 80 16.36 4.33 6.78
C GLY A 80 14.86 4.02 6.88
N ALA A 81 14.40 2.87 6.37
CA ALA A 81 13.00 2.46 6.42
C ALA A 81 12.69 1.71 7.72
N ARG A 82 11.48 1.87 8.26
CA ARG A 82 10.95 1.02 9.35
C ARG A 82 10.23 -0.20 8.80
N THR A 83 9.75 -0.15 7.57
CA THR A 83 9.08 -1.29 6.93
C THR A 83 10.07 -2.38 6.58
N VAL A 84 9.68 -3.61 6.93
CA VAL A 84 10.43 -4.83 6.63
C VAL A 84 9.51 -5.80 5.92
N VAL A 85 9.96 -6.29 4.78
CA VAL A 85 9.20 -7.28 3.99
C VAL A 85 9.75 -8.65 4.32
N PHE A 86 9.01 -9.44 5.10
CA PHE A 86 9.31 -10.84 5.35
C PHE A 86 8.75 -11.72 4.23
N THR A 87 9.47 -12.81 3.93
CA THR A 87 8.96 -13.95 3.16
C THR A 87 8.23 -14.88 4.13
N GLY A 88 6.97 -15.19 3.86
CA GLY A 88 6.19 -16.10 4.69
C GLY A 88 5.20 -16.93 3.89
N PRO A 89 4.19 -17.54 4.54
CA PRO A 89 3.18 -18.32 3.85
C PRO A 89 2.47 -17.50 2.77
N ARG A 90 2.20 -18.14 1.63
CA ARG A 90 1.49 -17.50 0.52
C ARG A 90 0.03 -17.26 0.88
N ARG A 91 -0.49 -16.10 0.50
CA ARG A 91 -1.87 -15.68 0.70
C ARG A 91 -2.40 -14.94 -0.51
N ARG A 92 -3.74 -14.80 -0.56
CA ARG A 92 -4.47 -14.18 -1.66
C ARG A 92 -5.29 -13.01 -1.13
N PHE A 93 -5.19 -11.88 -1.81
CA PHE A 93 -6.04 -10.71 -1.61
C PHE A 93 -6.99 -10.57 -2.79
N ALA A 94 -8.28 -10.51 -2.51
CA ALA A 94 -9.33 -10.42 -3.52
C ALA A 94 -10.44 -9.50 -3.02
N GLU A 95 -11.04 -8.79 -3.96
CA GLU A 95 -12.18 -7.91 -3.74
C GLU A 95 -13.20 -8.13 -4.88
N PRO A 96 -13.91 -9.28 -4.89
CA PRO A 96 -14.71 -9.71 -6.04
C PRO A 96 -15.87 -8.76 -6.38
N ALA A 97 -16.27 -7.92 -5.43
CA ALA A 97 -17.32 -6.90 -5.64
C ALA A 97 -16.89 -5.79 -6.63
N THR A 98 -15.59 -5.54 -6.79
CA THR A 98 -15.08 -4.38 -7.55
C THR A 98 -14.01 -4.75 -8.58
N THR A 99 -13.51 -5.99 -8.58
CA THR A 99 -12.59 -6.51 -9.61
C THR A 99 -12.55 -8.06 -9.64
N ARG A 100 -12.15 -8.61 -10.79
CA ARG A 100 -11.77 -10.03 -10.92
C ARG A 100 -10.27 -10.27 -10.62
N ALA A 101 -9.48 -9.21 -10.56
CA ALA A 101 -8.06 -9.29 -10.23
C ALA A 101 -7.87 -9.71 -8.77
N HIS A 102 -6.83 -10.48 -8.50
CA HIS A 102 -6.41 -10.82 -7.15
C HIS A 102 -4.90 -10.83 -7.05
N VAL A 103 -4.37 -10.44 -5.89
CA VAL A 103 -2.94 -10.41 -5.61
C VAL A 103 -2.57 -11.65 -4.81
N GLY A 104 -1.71 -12.49 -5.38
CA GLY A 104 -1.11 -13.62 -4.66
C GLY A 104 0.26 -13.20 -4.14
N SER A 105 0.47 -13.20 -2.83
CA SER A 105 1.71 -12.70 -2.23
C SER A 105 2.19 -13.60 -1.10
N ASN A 106 3.51 -13.77 -0.99
CA ASN A 106 4.21 -14.32 0.17
C ASN A 106 4.91 -13.22 0.99
N SER A 107 4.66 -11.95 0.66
CA SER A 107 5.19 -10.79 1.37
C SER A 107 4.35 -10.50 2.61
N TRP A 108 5.03 -10.36 3.74
CA TRP A 108 4.49 -9.99 5.04
C TRP A 108 5.18 -8.70 5.52
N VAL A 109 4.46 -7.59 5.50
CA VAL A 109 5.03 -6.25 5.71
C VAL A 109 4.84 -5.82 7.16
N ARG A 110 5.96 -5.75 7.89
CA ARG A 110 6.00 -5.38 9.31
C ARG A 110 6.59 -4.00 9.50
N LEU A 111 6.21 -3.34 10.59
CA LEU A 111 6.81 -2.09 11.02
C LEU A 111 7.80 -2.36 12.16
N ALA A 112 9.07 -2.08 11.92
CA ALA A 112 10.12 -2.16 12.91
C ALA A 112 10.01 -1.00 13.93
N PRO A 113 10.51 -1.17 15.17
CA PRO A 113 10.48 -0.11 16.19
C PRO A 113 11.33 1.10 15.81
N ARG A 114 12.38 0.89 15.00
CA ARG A 114 13.34 1.91 14.57
C ARG A 114 13.68 1.74 13.09
N PRO A 115 14.10 2.82 12.41
CA PRO A 115 14.66 2.74 11.06
C PRO A 115 15.80 1.72 10.99
N TRP A 116 15.78 0.88 9.96
CA TRP A 116 16.84 -0.07 9.70
C TRP A 116 18.12 0.65 9.27
N HIS A 117 19.25 0.18 9.77
CA HIS A 117 20.57 0.51 9.24
C HIS A 117 21.48 -0.72 9.27
N PHE A 118 22.44 -0.81 8.36
CA PHE A 118 23.39 -1.93 8.40
C PHE A 118 24.23 -1.87 9.68
N GLY A 119 24.25 -2.98 10.42
CA GLY A 119 24.81 -3.05 11.78
C GLY A 119 23.72 -3.24 12.84
N ALA A 120 22.47 -2.87 12.55
CA ALA A 120 21.34 -3.12 13.44
C ALA A 120 21.11 -4.62 13.70
N GLN A 121 21.57 -5.52 12.84
CA GLN A 121 21.51 -6.97 13.09
C GLN A 121 22.22 -7.43 14.37
N ALA A 122 23.14 -6.63 14.91
CA ALA A 122 23.81 -6.91 16.18
C ALA A 122 23.14 -6.24 17.38
N GLN A 123 22.08 -5.44 17.17
CA GLN A 123 21.43 -4.65 18.22
C GLN A 123 20.22 -5.38 18.80
N THR A 124 20.08 -5.34 20.13
CA THR A 124 19.02 -6.05 20.88
C THR A 124 17.61 -5.70 20.43
N TRP A 125 17.35 -4.44 20.10
CA TRP A 125 16.03 -4.02 19.64
C TRP A 125 15.62 -4.74 18.35
N PHE A 126 16.58 -5.03 17.47
CA PHE A 126 16.32 -5.66 16.17
C PHE A 126 16.27 -7.17 16.31
N THR A 127 17.22 -7.79 17.01
CA THR A 127 17.28 -9.26 17.10
C THR A 127 16.03 -9.86 17.75
N GLY A 128 15.57 -9.29 18.87
CA GLY A 128 14.34 -9.73 19.54
C GLY A 128 13.09 -9.47 18.70
N TRP A 129 13.00 -8.28 18.09
CA TRP A 129 11.88 -7.93 17.22
C TRP A 129 11.82 -8.83 15.96
N PHE A 130 12.94 -9.01 15.27
CA PHE A 130 13.02 -9.80 14.05
C PHE A 130 12.65 -11.26 14.31
N ALA A 131 13.16 -11.86 15.40
CA ALA A 131 12.82 -13.22 15.80
C ALA A 131 11.32 -13.39 16.13
N ALA A 132 10.67 -12.38 16.72
CA ALA A 132 9.25 -12.41 17.02
C ALA A 132 8.35 -12.28 15.77
N HIS A 133 8.88 -11.75 14.67
CA HIS A 133 8.14 -11.53 13.44
C HIS A 133 8.46 -12.53 12.32
N ASP A 134 9.63 -13.15 12.34
CA ASP A 134 9.98 -14.23 11.42
C ASP A 134 9.02 -15.42 11.56
N GLY A 135 8.45 -15.86 10.44
CA GLY A 135 7.40 -16.89 10.41
C GLY A 135 6.04 -16.49 11.01
N SER A 136 5.88 -15.27 11.53
CA SER A 136 4.63 -14.84 12.17
C SER A 136 3.52 -14.61 11.15
N THR A 137 2.35 -15.22 11.40
CA THR A 137 1.14 -15.07 10.57
C THR A 137 0.15 -14.05 11.12
N ARG A 138 0.53 -13.28 12.17
CA ARG A 138 -0.30 -12.17 12.68
C ARG A 138 -0.61 -11.18 11.54
N PRO A 139 -1.76 -10.48 11.54
CA PRO A 139 -2.05 -9.49 10.51
C PRO A 139 -0.90 -8.48 10.33
N ASP A 140 -0.46 -8.31 9.09
CA ASP A 140 0.57 -7.35 8.68
C ASP A 140 -0.10 -6.16 7.96
N ALA A 141 0.68 -5.18 7.48
CA ALA A 141 0.09 -3.98 6.89
C ALA A 141 -0.87 -4.27 5.71
N MET A 142 -0.53 -5.22 4.83
CA MET A 142 -1.40 -5.59 3.71
C MET A 142 -2.66 -6.33 4.18
N GLY A 143 -2.52 -7.25 5.13
CA GLY A 143 -3.66 -7.95 5.74
C GLY A 143 -4.61 -6.97 6.43
N ILE A 144 -4.06 -6.01 7.17
CA ILE A 144 -4.81 -4.96 7.86
C ILE A 144 -5.53 -4.05 6.85
N ALA A 145 -4.85 -3.62 5.78
CA ALA A 145 -5.45 -2.80 4.74
C ALA A 145 -6.70 -3.45 4.12
N MET A 146 -6.67 -4.77 3.92
CA MET A 146 -7.81 -5.52 3.38
C MET A 146 -8.97 -5.71 4.38
N GLN A 147 -8.83 -5.32 5.64
CA GLN A 147 -9.93 -5.35 6.61
C GLN A 147 -10.88 -4.16 6.50
N TYR A 148 -10.65 -3.24 5.56
CA TYR A 148 -11.45 -2.02 5.39
C TYR A 148 -12.12 -1.91 4.03
N VAL A 149 -11.99 -2.93 3.17
CA VAL A 149 -12.68 -2.96 1.89
C VAL A 149 -14.17 -3.28 2.05
N THR A 150 -14.96 -2.97 1.03
CA THR A 150 -16.41 -3.17 1.03
C THR A 150 -16.81 -4.60 1.44
N GLY A 151 -17.79 -4.71 2.34
CA GLY A 151 -18.34 -6.00 2.80
C GLY A 151 -17.48 -6.74 3.83
N THR A 152 -16.37 -6.18 4.29
CA THR A 152 -15.57 -6.79 5.36
C THR A 152 -16.30 -6.74 6.71
N PRO A 153 -16.33 -7.86 7.46
CA PRO A 153 -16.98 -7.91 8.77
C PRO A 153 -16.38 -6.92 9.76
N ARG A 154 -17.24 -6.35 10.59
CA ARG A 154 -16.81 -5.49 11.69
C ARG A 154 -16.07 -6.32 12.75
N LEU A 155 -14.88 -5.86 13.13
CA LEU A 155 -14.19 -6.33 14.33
C LEU A 155 -14.32 -5.26 15.41
N VAL A 156 -14.63 -5.69 16.62
CA VAL A 156 -14.77 -4.82 17.80
C VAL A 156 -13.76 -5.21 18.87
N ASP A 157 -13.20 -4.22 19.55
CA ASP A 157 -12.38 -4.46 20.72
C ASP A 157 -13.25 -4.69 21.98
N SER A 158 -12.60 -4.91 23.12
CA SER A 158 -13.29 -5.12 24.40
C SER A 158 -14.06 -3.89 24.90
N ALA A 159 -13.81 -2.70 24.35
CA ALA A 159 -14.53 -1.47 24.64
C ALA A 159 -15.68 -1.20 23.63
N GLY A 160 -15.88 -2.10 22.65
CA GLY A 160 -16.92 -1.99 21.63
C GLY A 160 -16.54 -1.12 20.42
N VAL A 161 -15.30 -0.64 20.33
CA VAL A 161 -14.85 0.22 19.23
C VAL A 161 -14.68 -0.62 17.96
N PRO A 162 -15.29 -0.24 16.82
CA PRO A 162 -15.03 -0.86 15.53
C PRO A 162 -13.61 -0.55 15.05
N TYR A 163 -12.64 -1.39 15.38
CA TYR A 163 -11.26 -1.14 14.93
C TYR A 163 -10.98 -1.69 13.51
N ALA A 164 -11.92 -2.45 12.93
CA ALA A 164 -11.85 -2.95 11.56
C ALA A 164 -13.25 -3.25 10.99
N GLY A 165 -13.33 -3.38 9.66
CA GLY A 165 -14.56 -3.58 8.89
C GLY A 165 -14.76 -2.51 7.81
N ASP A 166 -15.79 -2.69 6.99
CA ASP A 166 -16.11 -1.81 5.85
C ASP A 166 -15.99 -0.31 6.20
N ALA A 167 -15.28 0.45 5.37
CA ALA A 167 -15.02 1.85 5.58
C ALA A 167 -15.52 2.67 4.38
N GLY A 168 -16.21 3.78 4.66
CA GLY A 168 -16.56 4.78 3.67
C GLY A 168 -15.41 5.73 3.37
N PHE A 169 -15.59 6.63 2.41
CA PHE A 169 -14.63 7.70 2.09
C PHE A 169 -14.95 9.00 2.84
N GLY A 170 -16.23 9.34 2.92
CA GLY A 170 -16.71 10.62 3.41
C GLY A 170 -18.16 10.89 3.00
N PRO A 171 -18.84 11.83 3.67
CA PRO A 171 -20.20 12.24 3.34
C PRO A 171 -20.25 12.90 1.96
N LEU A 172 -21.41 12.81 1.31
CA LEU A 172 -21.70 13.56 0.10
C LEU A 172 -22.02 15.02 0.45
N ILE A 173 -21.32 15.95 -0.19
CA ILE A 173 -21.57 17.39 -0.16
C ILE A 173 -21.69 17.83 -1.62
N ASP A 174 -22.84 18.35 -2.01
CA ASP A 174 -23.14 18.78 -3.39
C ASP A 174 -22.84 17.71 -4.46
N GLY A 175 -23.13 16.45 -4.12
CA GLY A 175 -22.91 15.30 -5.01
C GLY A 175 -21.48 14.78 -5.08
N VAL A 176 -20.54 15.38 -4.34
CA VAL A 176 -19.13 14.96 -4.27
C VAL A 176 -18.80 14.48 -2.86
N ARG A 177 -18.02 13.40 -2.73
CA ARG A 177 -17.58 12.96 -1.40
C ARG A 177 -16.48 13.84 -0.87
N ASP A 178 -16.65 14.28 0.37
CA ASP A 178 -15.75 15.23 1.01
C ASP A 178 -14.51 14.56 1.63
N GLN A 179 -13.34 14.88 1.10
CA GLN A 179 -12.02 14.33 1.44
C GLN A 179 -11.45 14.96 2.73
N ARG A 180 -12.06 14.66 3.87
CA ARG A 180 -11.59 15.15 5.18
C ARG A 180 -11.62 14.10 6.29
N SER A 181 -12.02 12.87 5.99
CA SER A 181 -12.19 11.80 7.00
C SER A 181 -10.85 11.15 7.38
N ASP A 182 -10.53 11.11 8.67
CA ASP A 182 -9.29 10.51 9.20
C ASP A 182 -9.59 9.26 10.04
N PHE A 183 -8.54 8.56 10.51
CA PHE A 183 -8.69 7.30 11.26
C PHE A 183 -9.60 7.42 12.51
N TYR A 184 -9.56 8.55 13.22
CA TYR A 184 -10.39 8.75 14.42
C TYR A 184 -11.87 8.97 14.06
N ASP A 185 -12.19 9.53 12.88
CA ASP A 185 -13.57 9.59 12.37
C ASP A 185 -14.09 8.16 12.13
N TYR A 186 -13.27 7.29 11.54
CA TYR A 186 -13.62 5.88 11.33
C TYR A 186 -13.91 5.14 12.63
N LEU A 187 -13.03 5.28 13.61
CA LEU A 187 -13.15 4.63 14.92
C LEU A 187 -14.32 5.19 15.73
N GLY A 188 -14.72 6.45 15.48
CA GLY A 188 -15.75 7.13 16.24
C GLY A 188 -15.32 7.50 17.67
N ILE A 189 -14.01 7.63 17.90
CA ILE A 189 -13.44 7.97 19.22
C ILE A 189 -12.56 9.23 19.13
N PRO A 190 -12.50 10.06 20.18
CA PRO A 190 -11.53 11.15 20.25
C PRO A 190 -10.10 10.59 20.24
N TRP A 191 -9.18 11.36 19.65
CA TRP A 191 -7.76 11.02 19.64
C TRP A 191 -6.92 12.17 20.19
N THR A 192 -6.11 11.86 21.21
CA THR A 192 -5.16 12.80 21.80
C THR A 192 -3.77 12.58 21.21
N TRP A 193 -3.21 13.64 20.64
CA TRP A 193 -1.90 13.67 20.00
C TRP A 193 -0.78 13.80 21.05
N PRO A 194 0.47 13.47 20.70
CA PRO A 194 1.61 13.63 21.61
C PRO A 194 1.83 15.05 22.13
N ASP A 195 1.36 16.07 21.40
CA ASP A 195 1.42 17.48 21.81
C ASP A 195 0.27 17.90 22.75
N GLY A 196 -0.60 16.96 23.15
CA GLY A 196 -1.76 17.19 24.02
C GLY A 196 -3.02 17.68 23.30
N THR A 197 -2.92 18.05 22.02
CA THR A 197 -4.10 18.40 21.21
C THR A 197 -5.05 17.20 21.15
N THR A 198 -6.35 17.43 21.12
CA THR A 198 -7.34 16.36 20.91
C THR A 198 -8.21 16.66 19.71
N SER A 199 -8.34 15.68 18.81
CA SER A 199 -9.27 15.72 17.69
C SER A 199 -10.51 14.90 18.01
N ALA A 200 -11.68 15.50 17.84
CA ALA A 200 -12.96 14.81 18.01
C ALA A 200 -13.44 14.20 16.68
N PRO A 201 -14.01 12.99 16.69
CA PRO A 201 -14.63 12.40 15.51
C PRO A 201 -15.89 13.18 15.16
N ARG A 202 -16.20 13.27 13.87
CA ARG A 202 -17.44 13.88 13.40
C ARG A 202 -18.51 12.81 13.19
N PRO A 203 -19.72 12.94 13.78
CA PRO A 203 -20.76 11.92 13.65
C PRO A 203 -21.14 11.57 12.20
N ASN A 204 -21.14 12.57 11.30
CA ASN A 204 -21.44 12.37 9.89
C ASN A 204 -20.30 11.74 9.07
N ARG A 205 -19.21 11.32 9.74
CA ARG A 205 -18.06 10.61 9.17
C ARG A 205 -17.75 9.31 9.90
N TYR A 206 -18.65 8.87 10.76
CA TYR A 206 -18.46 7.61 11.46
C TYR A 206 -18.24 6.48 10.44
N ARG A 207 -17.11 5.78 10.59
CA ARG A 207 -16.62 4.74 9.66
C ARG A 207 -16.14 5.23 8.30
N ASP A 208 -15.85 6.52 8.13
CA ASP A 208 -15.22 7.06 6.92
C ASP A 208 -13.71 7.25 7.10
N VAL A 209 -12.92 6.92 6.08
CA VAL A 209 -11.51 7.31 5.93
C VAL A 209 -11.21 7.71 4.49
N ASP A 210 -10.61 8.88 4.30
CA ASP A 210 -10.11 9.27 2.98
C ASP A 210 -8.76 8.62 2.65
N CYS A 211 -8.14 8.98 1.52
CA CYS A 211 -6.95 8.29 1.04
C CYS A 211 -5.76 8.33 2.02
N SER A 212 -5.46 9.49 2.63
CA SER A 212 -4.38 9.58 3.62
C SER A 212 -4.87 9.20 5.03
N GLY A 213 -6.16 9.40 5.35
CA GLY A 213 -6.78 8.87 6.56
C GLY A 213 -6.70 7.35 6.63
N PHE A 214 -6.87 6.66 5.51
CA PHE A 214 -6.70 5.21 5.39
C PHE A 214 -5.25 4.77 5.66
N LEU A 215 -4.26 5.50 5.12
CA LEU A 215 -2.86 5.22 5.42
C LEU A 215 -2.53 5.46 6.90
N ARG A 216 -3.08 6.50 7.51
CA ARG A 216 -2.93 6.78 8.96
C ARG A 216 -3.65 5.74 9.82
N LEU A 217 -4.79 5.21 9.37
CA LEU A 217 -5.48 4.10 10.02
C LEU A 217 -4.62 2.82 9.99
N VAL A 218 -4.08 2.45 8.82
CA VAL A 218 -3.26 1.25 8.67
C VAL A 218 -1.91 1.40 9.37
N TRP A 219 -1.11 2.41 8.99
CA TRP A 219 0.26 2.56 9.45
C TRP A 219 0.38 3.22 10.81
N GLY A 220 -0.47 4.20 11.09
CA GLY A 220 -0.47 4.91 12.36
C GLY A 220 -1.18 4.13 13.45
N TYR A 221 -2.50 4.09 13.41
CA TYR A 221 -3.31 3.48 14.47
C TYR A 221 -3.07 1.97 14.61
N ARG A 222 -3.14 1.21 13.50
CA ARG A 222 -3.06 -0.26 13.57
C ARG A 222 -1.63 -0.82 13.68
N MET A 223 -0.64 -0.12 13.14
CA MET A 223 0.76 -0.58 13.12
C MET A 223 1.68 0.20 14.09
N GLY A 224 1.21 1.29 14.69
CA GLY A 224 1.93 2.05 15.72
C GLY A 224 2.97 3.05 15.19
N LEU A 225 2.84 3.53 13.94
CA LEU A 225 3.67 4.62 13.45
C LEU A 225 3.20 5.95 14.09
N PRO A 226 4.11 6.81 14.59
CA PRO A 226 3.72 8.11 15.14
C PRO A 226 2.95 8.95 14.11
N MET A 227 1.99 9.76 14.57
CA MET A 227 1.14 10.60 13.72
C MET A 227 1.04 12.03 14.28
N LEU A 228 0.76 12.98 13.39
CA LEU A 228 0.55 14.39 13.72
C LEU A 228 -0.91 14.81 13.53
N PRO A 229 -1.41 15.82 14.26
CA PRO A 229 -2.79 16.29 14.15
C PRO A 229 -3.16 16.81 12.78
N GLY A 230 -2.19 17.34 12.03
CA GLY A 230 -2.46 18.03 10.79
C GLY A 230 -1.29 18.03 9.83
N ALA A 231 -1.23 19.11 9.07
CA ALA A 231 -0.17 19.39 8.15
C ALA A 231 1.18 19.59 8.87
N ALA A 232 2.27 19.15 8.26
CA ALA A 232 3.60 19.32 8.83
C ALA A 232 4.70 19.50 7.78
N GLY A 233 5.83 20.05 8.22
CA GLY A 233 7.03 20.23 7.42
C GLY A 233 7.77 18.91 7.12
N ARG A 234 8.80 19.00 6.28
CA ARG A 234 9.55 17.83 5.82
C ARG A 234 10.36 17.14 6.93
N ASP A 235 10.75 17.87 7.98
CA ASP A 235 11.62 17.34 9.04
C ASP A 235 10.88 16.47 10.08
N THR A 236 9.62 16.11 9.80
CA THR A 236 8.78 15.40 10.75
C THR A 236 8.97 13.88 10.73
N ALA A 237 9.23 13.31 11.90
CA ALA A 237 9.36 11.87 12.15
C ALA A 237 8.02 11.22 12.56
N ALA A 238 6.90 11.74 12.07
CA ALA A 238 5.54 11.28 12.33
C ALA A 238 4.67 11.50 11.08
N LEU A 239 3.69 10.63 10.82
CA LEU A 239 2.81 10.74 9.67
C LEU A 239 1.97 12.02 9.74
N PRO A 240 2.14 12.97 8.80
CA PRO A 240 1.26 14.13 8.68
C PRO A 240 -0.10 13.73 8.09
N ARG A 241 -1.05 14.68 8.08
CA ARG A 241 -2.42 14.41 7.63
C ARG A 241 -2.57 14.31 6.11
N GLU A 242 -1.81 15.09 5.34
CA GLU A 242 -2.01 15.22 3.90
C GLU A 242 -1.09 14.29 3.10
N ALA A 243 -1.61 13.71 2.01
CA ALA A 243 -0.86 12.82 1.11
C ALA A 243 0.47 13.42 0.65
N ARG A 244 0.49 14.68 0.19
CA ARG A 244 1.72 15.37 -0.25
C ARG A 244 2.79 15.49 0.82
N GLN A 245 2.39 15.61 2.09
CA GLN A 245 3.33 15.75 3.21
C GLN A 245 3.84 14.39 3.66
N ILE A 246 2.99 13.36 3.64
CA ILE A 246 3.43 11.97 3.87
C ILE A 246 4.52 11.64 2.84
N ALA A 247 4.32 12.00 1.58
CA ALA A 247 5.25 11.74 0.47
C ALA A 247 6.64 12.42 0.60
N GLY A 248 6.84 13.32 1.57
CA GLY A 248 8.08 14.08 1.72
C GLY A 248 8.54 14.32 3.16
N CYS A 249 7.94 13.65 4.15
CA CYS A 249 8.35 13.74 5.55
C CYS A 249 9.60 12.88 5.83
N ALA A 250 10.33 13.18 6.90
CA ALA A 250 11.60 12.55 7.25
C ALA A 250 11.47 11.05 7.60
N LEU A 251 10.25 10.56 7.80
CA LEU A 251 9.98 9.14 7.99
C LEU A 251 10.23 8.28 6.75
N VAL A 252 10.23 8.87 5.55
CA VAL A 252 10.12 8.08 4.32
C VAL A 252 11.42 8.00 3.55
N VAL A 253 11.69 6.82 3.00
CA VAL A 253 12.79 6.57 2.05
C VAL A 253 12.24 6.64 0.62
N PRO A 254 12.75 7.52 -0.26
CA PRO A 254 12.30 7.59 -1.64
C PRO A 254 12.58 6.27 -2.39
N VAL A 255 11.57 5.74 -3.10
CA VAL A 255 11.71 4.57 -4.00
C VAL A 255 11.88 5.05 -5.43
N PHE A 256 11.02 5.97 -5.86
CA PHE A 256 11.19 6.75 -7.08
C PHE A 256 10.49 8.10 -6.97
N ASP A 257 10.97 9.05 -7.76
CA ASP A 257 10.33 10.34 -8.01
C ASP A 257 10.30 10.57 -9.52
N SER A 258 9.14 10.94 -10.04
CA SER A 258 8.84 11.04 -11.47
C SER A 258 7.87 12.20 -11.69
N VAL A 259 8.32 13.41 -11.44
CA VAL A 259 7.46 14.61 -11.36
C VAL A 259 6.85 14.98 -12.72
N ASP A 260 7.64 14.90 -13.78
CA ASP A 260 7.26 15.44 -15.10
C ASP A 260 6.63 14.39 -16.04
N ALA A 261 6.73 13.11 -15.71
CA ALA A 261 6.21 12.02 -16.53
C ALA A 261 5.82 10.79 -15.67
N PRO A 262 4.97 9.88 -16.17
CA PRO A 262 4.78 8.57 -15.54
C PRO A 262 6.11 7.82 -15.33
N PRO A 263 6.25 7.04 -14.24
CA PRO A 263 7.47 6.31 -13.96
C PRO A 263 7.76 5.25 -15.02
N SER A 264 9.04 5.10 -15.35
CA SER A 264 9.53 4.03 -16.21
C SER A 264 9.35 2.65 -15.57
N ALA A 265 9.37 1.59 -16.39
CA ALA A 265 9.36 0.21 -15.91
C ALA A 265 10.52 -0.08 -14.92
N LYS A 266 11.68 0.58 -15.09
CA LYS A 266 12.82 0.46 -14.17
C LYS A 266 12.52 1.09 -12.81
N GLN A 267 11.83 2.23 -12.77
CA GLN A 267 11.41 2.86 -11.51
C GLN A 267 10.34 2.03 -10.80
N LEU A 268 9.34 1.55 -11.54
CA LEU A 268 8.29 0.69 -11.01
C LEU A 268 8.84 -0.64 -10.48
N GLY A 269 9.87 -1.21 -11.13
CA GLY A 269 10.53 -2.43 -10.67
C GLY A 269 11.27 -2.32 -9.33
N ARG A 270 11.35 -1.13 -8.72
CA ARG A 270 11.92 -0.91 -7.37
C ARG A 270 10.90 -1.05 -6.24
N LEU A 271 9.62 -1.11 -6.59
CA LEU A 271 8.52 -1.21 -5.63
C LEU A 271 8.58 -2.53 -4.87
N GLN A 272 8.22 -2.47 -3.58
CA GLN A 272 7.99 -3.61 -2.71
C GLN A 272 6.59 -3.51 -2.10
N PRO A 273 5.88 -4.63 -1.90
CA PRO A 273 4.60 -4.60 -1.21
C PRO A 273 4.70 -3.83 0.12
N GLY A 274 3.73 -2.95 0.36
CA GLY A 274 3.74 -2.02 1.48
C GLY A 274 4.27 -0.61 1.18
N ASP A 275 4.97 -0.41 0.05
CA ASP A 275 5.37 0.94 -0.38
C ASP A 275 4.15 1.83 -0.57
N LEU A 276 4.28 3.10 -0.18
CA LEU A 276 3.24 4.09 -0.44
C LEU A 276 3.44 4.69 -1.82
N VAL A 277 2.34 4.80 -2.57
CA VAL A 277 2.30 5.38 -3.92
C VAL A 277 1.46 6.64 -3.92
N PHE A 278 1.94 7.69 -4.59
CA PHE A 278 1.33 9.01 -4.60
C PHE A 278 1.04 9.47 -6.03
N PHE A 279 -0.12 10.11 -6.18
CA PHE A 279 -0.67 10.48 -7.47
C PHE A 279 -1.01 11.97 -7.53
N ALA A 280 -0.73 12.58 -8.68
CA ALA A 280 -1.23 13.89 -9.06
C ALA A 280 -2.52 13.74 -9.86
N LEU A 281 -3.66 13.71 -9.17
CA LEU A 281 -4.99 13.57 -9.79
C LEU A 281 -5.60 14.91 -10.22
N HIS A 282 -4.90 16.02 -9.97
CA HIS A 282 -5.26 17.37 -10.39
C HIS A 282 -4.52 17.76 -11.68
N SER A 283 -4.88 18.91 -12.28
CA SER A 283 -4.22 19.43 -13.48
C SER A 283 -2.74 19.76 -13.27
N ASP A 284 -2.34 20.11 -12.04
CA ASP A 284 -0.94 20.29 -11.67
C ASP A 284 -0.27 18.92 -11.39
N PRO A 285 0.68 18.46 -12.23
CA PRO A 285 1.38 17.19 -12.04
C PRO A 285 2.27 17.15 -10.79
N ARG A 286 2.52 18.29 -10.14
CA ARG A 286 3.32 18.40 -8.91
C ARG A 286 2.47 18.28 -7.65
N TYR A 287 1.13 18.39 -7.77
CA TYR A 287 0.23 18.34 -6.63
C TYR A 287 -0.22 16.91 -6.28
N LEU A 288 0.55 16.26 -5.40
CA LEU A 288 0.27 14.93 -4.87
C LEU A 288 -1.00 14.93 -3.99
N SER A 289 -2.12 14.58 -4.59
CA SER A 289 -3.48 14.73 -4.03
C SER A 289 -4.09 13.42 -3.56
N HIS A 290 -3.49 12.30 -3.96
CA HIS A 290 -3.98 10.97 -3.63
C HIS A 290 -2.84 10.06 -3.25
N ALA A 291 -3.12 9.10 -2.38
CA ALA A 291 -2.16 8.11 -1.93
C ALA A 291 -2.79 6.72 -1.82
N GLY A 292 -1.94 5.71 -1.92
CA GLY A 292 -2.31 4.31 -1.73
C GLY A 292 -1.11 3.49 -1.26
N MET A 293 -1.32 2.19 -1.12
CA MET A 293 -0.28 1.22 -0.76
C MET A 293 -0.16 0.18 -1.87
N PHE A 294 1.06 -0.07 -2.32
CA PHE A 294 1.36 -1.09 -3.32
C PHE A 294 1.18 -2.48 -2.71
N LEU A 295 0.48 -3.37 -3.43
CA LEU A 295 0.18 -4.73 -2.97
C LEU A 295 1.09 -5.80 -3.60
N GLY A 296 1.67 -5.52 -4.76
CA GLY A 296 2.36 -6.52 -5.58
C GLY A 296 1.68 -6.74 -6.93
N GLU A 297 2.09 -7.79 -7.61
CA GLU A 297 1.51 -8.21 -8.89
C GLU A 297 0.17 -8.92 -8.69
N ASP A 298 -0.82 -8.59 -9.52
CA ASP A 298 -2.06 -9.36 -9.62
C ASP A 298 -1.86 -10.65 -10.43
N ASN A 299 -2.91 -11.46 -10.51
CA ASN A 299 -2.93 -12.72 -11.24
C ASN A 299 -2.78 -12.59 -12.78
N GLN A 300 -2.62 -11.38 -13.29
CA GLN A 300 -2.31 -11.08 -14.69
C GLN A 300 -0.92 -10.42 -14.84
N GLY A 301 -0.14 -10.30 -13.75
CA GLY A 301 1.18 -9.69 -13.74
C GLY A 301 1.18 -8.16 -13.65
N HIS A 302 0.04 -7.54 -13.29
CA HIS A 302 -0.07 -6.08 -13.20
C HIS A 302 0.21 -5.55 -11.79
N LEU A 303 0.85 -4.38 -11.66
CA LEU A 303 1.26 -3.80 -10.38
C LEU A 303 0.05 -3.16 -9.69
N ARG A 304 -0.52 -3.88 -8.72
CA ARG A 304 -1.76 -3.51 -8.03
C ARG A 304 -1.51 -2.66 -6.80
N PHE A 305 -2.37 -1.69 -6.54
CA PHE A 305 -2.38 -0.93 -5.30
C PHE A 305 -3.78 -0.87 -4.66
N ILE A 306 -3.83 -0.59 -3.36
CA ILE A 306 -5.06 -0.30 -2.60
C ILE A 306 -5.06 1.17 -2.17
N SER A 307 -6.22 1.82 -2.22
CA SER A 307 -6.40 3.19 -1.72
C SER A 307 -7.86 3.44 -1.37
N SER A 308 -8.14 4.37 -0.45
CA SER A 308 -9.51 4.85 -0.24
C SER A 308 -9.92 5.83 -1.30
N ARG A 309 -11.05 5.60 -1.99
CA ARG A 309 -11.49 6.37 -3.17
C ARG A 309 -12.91 6.89 -3.00
N SER A 310 -13.14 8.12 -3.45
CA SER A 310 -14.46 8.76 -3.45
C SER A 310 -15.48 8.00 -4.32
N THR A 311 -15.04 7.47 -5.47
CA THR A 311 -15.89 6.81 -6.47
C THR A 311 -16.54 5.52 -5.98
N VAL A 312 -15.81 4.71 -5.22
CA VAL A 312 -16.29 3.45 -4.65
C VAL A 312 -16.81 3.62 -3.21
N ASN A 313 -16.62 4.81 -2.63
CA ASN A 313 -16.85 5.10 -1.21
C ASN A 313 -16.01 4.22 -0.26
N GLY A 314 -14.68 4.29 -0.37
CA GLY A 314 -13.82 3.65 0.63
C GLY A 314 -12.57 2.99 0.07
N PRO A 315 -11.79 2.29 0.91
CA PRO A 315 -10.65 1.47 0.53
C PRO A 315 -11.02 0.41 -0.50
N THR A 316 -10.30 0.41 -1.62
CA THR A 316 -10.46 -0.61 -2.67
C THR A 316 -9.13 -0.90 -3.34
N MET A 317 -8.91 -2.16 -3.64
CA MET A 317 -7.95 -2.60 -4.64
C MET A 317 -8.64 -2.83 -5.99
N GLY A 318 -9.90 -2.43 -6.18
CA GLY A 318 -10.76 -2.70 -7.34
C GLY A 318 -10.63 -1.74 -8.52
N ASP A 319 -11.43 -1.98 -9.58
CA ASP A 319 -11.36 -1.24 -10.85
C ASP A 319 -12.42 -0.15 -10.99
N VAL A 320 -13.24 0.08 -9.94
CA VAL A 320 -14.29 1.09 -9.92
C VAL A 320 -13.70 2.49 -9.82
N GLY A 321 -14.07 3.37 -10.77
CA GLY A 321 -13.52 4.72 -10.88
C GLY A 321 -12.08 4.78 -11.39
N GLY A 322 -11.56 3.66 -11.89
CA GLY A 322 -10.20 3.54 -12.43
C GLY A 322 -9.57 2.21 -12.04
N ILE A 323 -8.95 1.54 -13.01
CA ILE A 323 -8.24 0.27 -12.79
C ILE A 323 -7.08 0.51 -11.81
N ALA A 324 -7.01 -0.25 -10.71
CA ALA A 324 -6.03 -0.05 -9.64
C ALA A 324 -4.61 -0.54 -9.99
N ARG A 325 -4.04 -0.03 -11.10
CA ARG A 325 -2.71 -0.37 -11.62
C ARG A 325 -1.78 0.84 -11.64
N LEU A 326 -0.48 0.60 -11.56
CA LEU A 326 0.56 1.64 -11.58
C LEU A 326 1.21 1.81 -12.97
N GLU A 327 0.95 0.87 -13.87
CA GLU A 327 1.55 0.77 -15.20
C GLU A 327 0.50 0.64 -16.30
N GLY A 328 0.96 0.82 -17.54
CA GLY A 328 0.11 0.78 -18.74
C GLY A 328 -0.63 2.09 -18.98
N HIS A 329 -1.82 2.00 -19.54
CA HIS A 329 -2.65 3.16 -19.87
C HIS A 329 -3.81 3.26 -18.88
N GLY A 330 -4.16 4.48 -18.47
CA GLY A 330 -5.33 4.70 -17.62
C GLY A 330 -5.17 5.87 -16.67
N TYR A 331 -6.17 6.04 -15.81
CA TYR A 331 -6.25 7.14 -14.86
C TYR A 331 -5.05 7.16 -13.89
N TYR A 332 -4.80 6.06 -13.19
CA TYR A 332 -3.72 5.96 -12.21
C TYR A 332 -2.31 5.85 -12.80
N PRO A 333 -2.06 5.04 -13.86
CA PRO A 333 -0.73 4.99 -14.48
C PRO A 333 -0.27 6.35 -15.02
N ARG A 334 -1.18 7.18 -15.52
CA ARG A 334 -0.84 8.54 -15.97
C ARG A 334 -0.58 9.52 -14.83
N ALA A 335 -1.04 9.22 -13.61
CA ALA A 335 -1.04 10.14 -12.49
C ALA A 335 -0.07 9.78 -11.37
N VAL A 336 0.43 8.54 -11.30
CA VAL A 336 1.44 8.17 -10.30
C VAL A 336 2.73 8.96 -10.55
N ARG A 337 3.28 9.56 -9.50
CA ARG A 337 4.45 10.45 -9.57
C ARG A 337 5.55 10.06 -8.61
N ARG A 338 5.20 9.46 -7.47
CA ARG A 338 6.17 9.16 -6.42
C ARG A 338 5.81 7.88 -5.70
N ALA A 339 6.83 7.15 -5.28
CA ALA A 339 6.68 6.10 -4.29
C ALA A 339 7.73 6.25 -3.20
N VAL A 340 7.34 5.91 -1.97
CA VAL A 340 8.22 5.97 -0.80
C VAL A 340 8.01 4.73 0.06
N ARG A 341 8.99 4.45 0.91
CA ARG A 341 8.99 3.35 1.87
C ARG A 341 9.06 3.92 3.28
N LEU A 342 8.17 3.50 4.17
CA LEU A 342 8.10 3.95 5.57
C LEU A 342 9.17 3.28 6.43
#